data_AF-A0A942BBX7-F1
#
_entry.id   AF-A0A942BBX7-F1
#
_cell.length_a   1.000
_cell.length_b   1.000
_cell.length_c   1.000
_cell.angle_alpha   90.00
_cell.angle_beta   90.00
_cell.angle_gamma   90.00
#
_symmetry.space_group_name_H-M   'P 1'
#
loop_
_entity.id
_entity.type
_entity.pdbx_description
1 polymer ?
#
loop_
_entity_poly.entity_id
_entity_poly.type
_entity_poly.pdbx_seq_one_letter_code
_entity_poly.pdbx_strand_id
1 'polypeptide(L)'
;MPSREVAVIGVGNLRCGPPVLATLASWYPDVPAQVRLFDASEERLDLFDRLARLLFDHTGNETGLKATNDLDEAVADATDLVLCLHEDCARRMVGPRQARWLDNLAGEDESHLLSRGDPNRPTPVDQLSSATRAMIEVPVETSMSRDEVVAAAVALTLEVAPSDARLISLMRGVALPASRESTHLAWPAPLDHATMSLVPFQILRWITKDDRLEGLVEAGQKNAFRDWLEI
;
A
#
# COMPACT_ATOMS: atom_id res chain seq x y z
N MET A 1 -12.54 -19.92 -17.30
CA MET A 1 -12.61 -19.74 -15.84
C MET A 1 -12.35 -18.26 -15.58
N PRO A 2 -13.07 -17.60 -14.65
CA PRO A 2 -12.79 -16.20 -14.33
C PRO A 2 -11.37 -16.04 -13.78
N SER A 3 -10.70 -14.93 -14.12
CA SER A 3 -9.42 -14.52 -13.54
C SER A 3 -9.59 -14.23 -12.05
N ARG A 4 -8.56 -14.47 -11.23
CA ARG A 4 -8.51 -13.95 -9.85
C ARG A 4 -7.86 -12.57 -9.84
N GLU A 5 -8.59 -11.59 -9.35
CA GLU A 5 -8.13 -10.20 -9.24
C GLU A 5 -7.90 -9.88 -7.76
N VAL A 6 -6.64 -9.83 -7.34
CA VAL A 6 -6.25 -9.59 -5.95
C VAL A 6 -5.84 -8.12 -5.76
N ALA A 7 -6.60 -7.36 -4.99
CA ALA A 7 -6.29 -5.98 -4.63
C ALA A 7 -5.66 -5.91 -3.23
N VAL A 8 -4.46 -5.33 -3.12
CA VAL A 8 -3.74 -5.14 -1.86
C VAL A 8 -3.74 -3.66 -1.49
N ILE A 9 -4.52 -3.30 -0.48
CA ILE A 9 -4.74 -1.91 -0.06
C ILE A 9 -3.88 -1.57 1.15
N GLY A 10 -2.93 -0.65 0.96
CA GLY A 10 -1.93 -0.26 1.96
C GLY A 10 -0.66 -1.10 1.90
N VAL A 11 -0.21 -1.49 0.70
CA VAL A 11 0.96 -2.37 0.50
C VAL A 11 2.22 -1.80 1.18
N GLY A 12 2.32 -0.47 1.32
CA GLY A 12 3.42 0.24 1.97
C GLY A 12 3.50 0.08 3.49
N ASN A 13 2.63 -0.73 4.09
CA ASN A 13 2.73 -1.10 5.49
C ASN A 13 3.96 -1.98 5.73
N LEU A 14 4.99 -1.43 6.37
CA LEU A 14 6.27 -2.11 6.61
C LEU A 14 6.15 -3.45 7.36
N ARG A 15 5.10 -3.65 8.17
CA ARG A 15 4.85 -4.94 8.81
C ARG A 15 4.27 -5.95 7.82
N CYS A 16 3.27 -5.57 7.04
CA CYS A 16 2.46 -6.51 6.24
C CYS A 16 2.97 -6.66 4.80
N GLY A 17 3.44 -5.59 4.20
CA GLY A 17 3.79 -5.50 2.79
C GLY A 17 4.77 -6.58 2.36
N PRO A 18 5.97 -6.70 2.98
CA PRO A 18 6.95 -7.68 2.52
C PRO A 18 6.44 -9.13 2.56
N PRO A 19 5.88 -9.64 3.68
CA PRO A 19 5.41 -11.03 3.70
C PRO A 19 4.13 -11.25 2.85
N VAL A 20 3.27 -10.25 2.67
CA VAL A 20 2.13 -10.35 1.73
C VAL A 20 2.63 -10.53 0.31
N LEU A 21 3.58 -9.69 -0.13
CA LEU A 21 4.17 -9.80 -1.47
C LEU A 21 4.90 -11.12 -1.66
N ALA A 22 5.64 -11.58 -0.66
CA ALA A 22 6.33 -12.88 -0.72
C ALA A 22 5.35 -14.05 -0.85
N THR A 23 4.19 -13.95 -0.17
CA THR A 23 3.12 -14.94 -0.26
C THR A 23 2.50 -14.97 -1.65
N LEU A 24 2.18 -13.79 -2.20
CA LEU A 24 1.60 -13.66 -3.54
C LEU A 24 2.58 -14.11 -4.63
N ALA A 25 3.86 -13.75 -4.52
CA ALA A 25 4.90 -14.21 -5.45
C ALA A 25 5.08 -15.73 -5.40
N SER A 26 4.91 -16.35 -4.24
CA SER A 26 5.00 -17.81 -4.09
C SER A 26 3.68 -18.53 -4.41
N TRP A 27 2.62 -17.82 -4.82
CA TRP A 27 1.28 -18.35 -5.08
C TRP A 27 0.99 -18.55 -6.55
N TYR A 28 0.75 -19.82 -6.91
CA TYR A 28 0.50 -20.27 -8.28
C TYR A 28 -0.94 -20.79 -8.36
N PRO A 29 -1.93 -19.89 -8.57
CA PRO A 29 -3.31 -20.31 -8.75
C PRO A 29 -3.48 -21.13 -10.03
N ASP A 30 -4.44 -22.06 -10.03
CA ASP A 30 -4.80 -22.86 -11.21
C ASP A 30 -5.49 -22.03 -12.32
N VAL A 31 -5.89 -20.81 -11.98
CA VAL A 31 -6.52 -19.85 -12.90
C VAL A 31 -5.60 -18.63 -13.08
N PRO A 32 -5.69 -17.93 -14.23
CA PRO A 32 -4.99 -16.65 -14.39
C PRO A 32 -5.29 -15.71 -13.22
N ALA A 33 -4.27 -15.00 -12.77
CA ALA A 33 -4.41 -14.03 -11.70
C ALA A 33 -3.71 -12.72 -12.03
N GLN A 34 -4.23 -11.65 -11.44
CA GLN A 34 -3.63 -10.32 -11.45
C GLN A 34 -3.62 -9.76 -10.03
N VAL A 35 -2.49 -9.19 -9.64
CA VAL A 35 -2.28 -8.52 -8.36
C VAL A 35 -2.20 -7.02 -8.60
N ARG A 36 -3.03 -6.26 -7.87
CA ARG A 36 -3.05 -4.80 -7.88
C ARG A 36 -2.61 -4.26 -6.53
N LEU A 37 -1.59 -3.43 -6.55
CA LEU A 37 -0.99 -2.84 -5.36
C LEU A 37 -1.43 -1.39 -5.23
N PHE A 38 -1.88 -1.01 -4.05
CA PHE A 38 -2.24 0.35 -3.71
C PHE A 38 -1.55 0.80 -2.43
N ASP A 39 -1.02 2.01 -2.46
CA ASP A 39 -0.71 2.82 -1.29
C ASP A 39 -0.87 4.29 -1.67
N ALA A 40 -1.43 5.10 -0.76
CA ALA A 40 -1.60 6.53 -0.99
C ALA A 40 -0.27 7.31 -0.92
N SER A 41 0.81 6.67 -0.46
CA SER A 41 2.17 7.19 -0.58
C SER A 41 2.85 6.63 -1.83
N GLU A 42 3.04 7.50 -2.85
CA GLU A 42 3.72 7.12 -4.10
C GLU A 42 5.13 6.56 -3.88
N GLU A 43 5.90 7.15 -2.95
CA GLU A 43 7.25 6.68 -2.63
C GLU A 43 7.24 5.27 -2.04
N ARG A 44 6.30 4.97 -1.13
CA ARG A 44 6.14 3.62 -0.61
C ARG A 44 5.64 2.69 -1.70
N LEU A 45 4.69 3.12 -2.52
CA LEU A 45 4.17 2.31 -3.61
C LEU A 45 5.28 1.93 -4.61
N ASP A 46 6.14 2.86 -5.03
CA ASP A 46 7.31 2.58 -5.89
C ASP A 46 8.27 1.59 -5.23
N LEU A 47 8.60 1.78 -3.95
CA LEU A 47 9.46 0.87 -3.21
C LEU A 47 8.90 -0.56 -3.19
N PHE A 48 7.60 -0.69 -2.93
CA PHE A 48 6.93 -1.98 -2.82
C PHE A 48 6.60 -2.62 -4.18
N ASP A 49 6.36 -1.85 -5.23
CA ASP A 49 6.26 -2.36 -6.61
C ASP A 49 7.59 -2.97 -7.05
N ARG A 50 8.73 -2.31 -6.77
CA ARG A 50 10.06 -2.85 -7.07
C ARG A 50 10.34 -4.14 -6.29
N LEU A 51 10.01 -4.17 -5.00
CA LEU A 51 10.12 -5.39 -4.20
C LEU A 51 9.25 -6.51 -4.76
N ALA A 52 8.00 -6.21 -5.13
CA ALA A 52 7.08 -7.18 -5.71
C ALA A 52 7.64 -7.76 -7.01
N ARG A 53 8.03 -6.92 -7.98
CA ARG A 53 8.63 -7.37 -9.24
C ARG A 53 9.83 -8.28 -9.02
N LEU A 54 10.72 -7.90 -8.11
CA LEU A 54 11.88 -8.73 -7.75
C LEU A 54 11.46 -10.11 -7.20
N LEU A 55 10.44 -10.18 -6.34
CA LEU A 55 9.94 -11.43 -5.78
C LEU A 55 9.25 -12.31 -6.84
N PHE A 56 8.43 -11.73 -7.72
CA PHE A 56 7.77 -12.44 -8.82
C PHE A 56 8.81 -12.98 -9.82
N ASP A 57 9.82 -12.17 -10.18
CA ASP A 57 10.94 -12.60 -11.02
C ASP A 57 11.74 -13.73 -10.35
N HIS A 58 12.04 -13.61 -9.05
CA HIS A 58 12.82 -14.61 -8.30
C HIS A 58 12.10 -15.95 -8.19
N THR A 59 10.77 -15.93 -8.06
CA THR A 59 9.93 -17.13 -7.97
C THR A 59 9.53 -17.67 -9.35
N GLY A 60 9.73 -16.90 -10.42
CA GLY A 60 9.26 -17.26 -11.76
C GLY A 60 7.73 -17.28 -11.86
N ASN A 61 7.04 -16.50 -11.03
CA ASN A 61 5.59 -16.38 -11.07
C ASN A 61 5.17 -15.34 -12.10
N GLU A 62 4.35 -15.76 -13.08
CA GLU A 62 3.93 -14.93 -14.23
C GLU A 62 2.61 -14.17 -13.98
N THR A 63 2.08 -14.20 -12.76
CA THR A 63 0.89 -13.43 -12.36
C THR A 63 1.08 -11.95 -12.71
N GLY A 64 0.06 -11.34 -13.33
CA GLY A 64 0.13 -9.93 -13.71
C GLY A 64 0.26 -9.02 -12.49
N LEU A 65 1.15 -8.03 -12.54
CA LEU A 65 1.37 -7.10 -11.44
C LEU A 65 1.15 -5.65 -11.89
N LYS A 66 0.32 -4.92 -11.15
CA LYS A 66 0.04 -3.50 -11.39
C LYS A 66 0.09 -2.72 -10.08
N ALA A 67 0.84 -1.62 -10.06
CA ALA A 67 0.84 -0.67 -8.94
C ALA A 67 0.13 0.61 -9.36
N THR A 68 -0.75 1.13 -8.50
CA THR A 68 -1.47 2.38 -8.74
C THR A 68 -1.75 3.11 -7.42
N ASN A 69 -1.72 4.44 -7.45
CA ASN A 69 -2.14 5.30 -6.35
C ASN A 69 -3.61 5.76 -6.49
N ASP A 70 -4.31 5.26 -7.51
CA ASP A 70 -5.75 5.43 -7.71
C ASP A 70 -6.50 4.25 -7.06
N LEU A 71 -7.36 4.57 -6.08
CA LEU A 71 -8.09 3.57 -5.31
C LEU A 71 -9.12 2.83 -6.17
N ASP A 72 -9.83 3.55 -7.04
CA ASP A 72 -10.86 2.97 -7.91
C ASP A 72 -10.23 1.97 -8.89
N GLU A 73 -9.09 2.33 -9.46
CA GLU A 73 -8.33 1.43 -10.35
C GLU A 73 -7.80 0.20 -9.61
N ALA A 74 -7.34 0.38 -8.36
CA ALA A 74 -6.81 -0.71 -7.56
C ALA A 74 -7.85 -1.77 -7.22
N VAL A 75 -9.09 -1.36 -6.94
CA VAL A 75 -10.17 -2.28 -6.52
C VAL A 75 -11.08 -2.73 -7.66
N ALA A 76 -10.99 -2.11 -8.85
CA ALA A 76 -11.82 -2.46 -9.99
C ALA A 76 -11.76 -3.97 -10.27
N ASP A 77 -12.92 -4.62 -10.36
CA ASP A 77 -13.05 -6.07 -10.62
C ASP A 77 -12.37 -7.00 -9.60
N ALA A 78 -11.91 -6.49 -8.44
CA ALA A 78 -11.25 -7.30 -7.43
C ALA A 78 -12.16 -8.45 -6.98
N THR A 79 -11.65 -9.68 -7.03
CA THR A 79 -12.28 -10.88 -6.46
C THR A 79 -11.85 -11.09 -5.02
N ASP A 80 -10.63 -10.65 -4.68
CA ASP A 80 -10.01 -10.81 -3.37
C ASP A 80 -9.43 -9.45 -2.94
N LEU A 81 -9.90 -8.93 -1.81
CA LEU A 81 -9.48 -7.64 -1.24
C LEU A 81 -8.69 -7.86 0.05
N VAL A 82 -7.43 -7.47 0.04
CA VAL A 82 -6.47 -7.60 1.15
C VAL A 82 -6.24 -6.23 1.77
N LEU A 83 -6.78 -6.01 2.97
CA LEU A 83 -6.59 -4.77 3.72
C LEU A 83 -5.37 -4.86 4.65
N CYS A 84 -4.35 -4.08 4.35
CA CYS A 84 -3.15 -3.95 5.17
C CYS A 84 -2.82 -2.49 5.49
N LEU A 85 -3.82 -1.60 5.53
CA LEU A 85 -3.67 -0.18 5.82
C LEU A 85 -2.89 0.09 7.11
N HIS A 86 -2.12 1.18 7.06
CA HIS A 86 -1.45 1.78 8.20
C HIS A 86 -1.85 3.26 8.29
N GLU A 87 -1.55 3.90 9.41
CA GLU A 87 -2.03 5.25 9.71
C GLU A 87 -1.64 6.29 8.65
N ASP A 88 -0.39 6.29 8.19
CA ASP A 88 0.11 7.26 7.19
C ASP A 88 -0.63 7.12 5.85
N CYS A 89 -0.77 5.91 5.31
CA CYS A 89 -1.62 5.67 4.13
C CYS A 89 -3.08 6.10 4.38
N ALA A 90 -3.67 5.75 5.51
CA ALA A 90 -5.05 6.11 5.82
C ALA A 90 -5.27 7.63 5.92
N ARG A 91 -4.34 8.37 6.55
CA ARG A 91 -4.38 9.84 6.62
C ARG A 91 -4.26 10.48 5.23
N ARG A 92 -3.48 9.88 4.33
CA ARG A 92 -3.35 10.36 2.93
C ARG A 92 -4.61 10.09 2.11
N MET A 93 -5.30 8.96 2.35
CA MET A 93 -6.58 8.63 1.71
C MET A 93 -7.71 9.55 2.16
N VAL A 94 -7.85 9.75 3.48
CA VAL A 94 -8.94 10.55 4.07
C VAL A 94 -8.65 12.05 4.00
N GLY A 95 -7.38 12.42 3.96
CA GLY A 95 -6.95 13.81 3.94
C GLY A 95 -7.36 14.55 2.67
N PRO A 96 -7.25 15.89 2.65
CA PRO A 96 -7.77 16.78 1.59
C PRO A 96 -7.11 16.60 0.20
N ARG A 97 -6.26 15.60 0.03
CA ARG A 97 -5.41 15.38 -1.15
C ARG A 97 -6.19 14.86 -2.36
N GLN A 98 -7.30 14.13 -2.16
CA GLN A 98 -8.13 13.66 -3.29
C GLN A 98 -8.96 14.77 -3.95
N ALA A 99 -9.29 15.86 -3.24
CA ALA A 99 -10.14 16.92 -3.79
C ALA A 99 -9.37 18.07 -4.47
N ARG A 100 -8.09 18.30 -4.14
CA ARG A 100 -7.44 19.59 -4.45
C ARG A 100 -6.46 19.64 -5.62
N TRP A 101 -6.03 18.51 -6.17
CA TRP A 101 -5.03 18.54 -7.25
C TRP A 101 -5.60 19.13 -8.56
N LEU A 102 -6.82 18.75 -8.93
CA LEU A 102 -7.51 19.32 -10.09
C LEU A 102 -7.93 20.78 -9.86
N ASP A 103 -8.35 21.12 -8.64
CA ASP A 103 -8.80 22.48 -8.31
C ASP A 103 -7.64 23.48 -8.22
N ASN A 104 -6.45 23.06 -7.76
CA ASN A 104 -5.30 23.95 -7.61
C ASN A 104 -4.51 24.15 -8.92
N LEU A 105 -4.59 23.23 -9.88
CA LEU A 105 -4.01 23.44 -11.21
C LEU A 105 -4.83 24.40 -12.08
N ALA A 106 -6.08 24.66 -11.71
CA ALA A 106 -6.98 25.57 -12.42
C ALA A 106 -6.81 27.05 -12.01
N GLY A 107 -5.98 27.36 -10.99
CA GLY A 107 -6.00 28.67 -10.32
C GLY A 107 -4.72 29.51 -10.32
N GLU A 108 -3.53 28.94 -10.52
CA GLU A 108 -2.28 29.69 -10.33
C GLU A 108 -1.37 29.67 -11.56
N ASP A 109 -1.45 30.75 -12.34
CA ASP A 109 -0.48 31.18 -13.34
C ASP A 109 0.78 31.73 -12.65
N GLU A 110 1.47 30.90 -11.87
CA GLU A 110 2.75 31.25 -11.22
C GLU A 110 3.89 30.30 -11.64
N SER A 111 3.94 29.98 -12.93
CA SER A 111 5.07 29.26 -13.56
C SER A 111 6.42 30.00 -13.46
N HIS A 112 6.45 31.19 -12.86
CA HIS A 112 7.61 32.07 -12.78
C HIS A 112 8.26 32.17 -11.39
N LEU A 113 7.68 31.56 -10.34
CA LEU A 113 8.22 31.62 -8.96
C LEU A 113 8.83 30.30 -8.46
N LEU A 114 9.17 29.38 -9.37
CA LEU A 114 10.11 28.30 -9.08
C LEU A 114 11.52 28.88 -8.94
N SER A 115 11.77 29.53 -7.80
CA SER A 115 13.11 29.83 -7.33
C SER A 115 13.87 28.52 -7.28
N ARG A 116 14.83 28.34 -8.20
CA ARG A 116 15.72 27.18 -8.22
C ARG A 116 16.42 27.12 -6.87
N GLY A 117 15.97 26.22 -6.00
CA GLY A 117 16.70 25.86 -4.79
C GLY A 117 18.13 25.44 -5.15
N ASP A 118 19.07 25.66 -4.24
CA ASP A 118 20.42 25.13 -4.41
C ASP A 118 20.33 23.60 -4.53
N PRO A 119 20.71 23.00 -5.67
CA PRO A 119 20.60 21.54 -5.85
C PRO A 119 21.43 20.74 -4.84
N ASN A 120 22.36 21.37 -4.14
CA ASN A 120 23.18 20.74 -3.10
C ASN A 120 22.67 20.98 -1.67
N ARG A 121 21.58 21.75 -1.49
CA ARG A 121 20.98 22.02 -0.19
C ARG A 121 19.46 21.88 -0.28
N PRO A 122 18.86 20.87 0.35
CA PRO A 122 17.41 20.74 0.41
C PRO A 122 16.80 22.05 0.93
N THR A 123 15.80 22.57 0.22
CA THR A 123 15.05 23.75 0.69
C THR A 123 14.42 23.41 2.05
N PRO A 124 14.70 24.19 3.10
CA PRO A 124 14.08 23.98 4.41
C PRO A 124 12.55 23.93 4.32
N VAL A 125 11.90 23.06 5.11
CA VAL A 125 10.44 22.83 5.05
C VAL A 125 9.65 24.13 5.30
N ASP A 126 10.16 25.00 6.18
CA ASP A 126 9.60 26.32 6.48
C ASP A 126 9.65 27.30 5.30
N GLN A 127 10.47 27.01 4.28
CA GLN A 127 10.66 27.80 3.07
C GLN A 127 10.01 27.19 1.83
N LEU A 128 9.37 26.02 1.95
CA LEU A 128 8.58 25.43 0.87
C LEU A 128 7.30 26.26 0.63
N SER A 129 6.91 26.39 -0.63
CA SER A 129 5.61 26.96 -0.99
C SER A 129 4.48 26.15 -0.36
N SER A 130 3.31 26.78 -0.16
CA SER A 130 2.11 26.08 0.34
C SER A 130 1.77 24.85 -0.52
N ALA A 131 1.92 24.96 -1.85
CA ALA A 131 1.71 23.87 -2.79
C ALA A 131 2.72 22.73 -2.57
N THR A 132 4.02 23.02 -2.50
CA THR A 132 5.05 21.99 -2.28
C THR A 132 4.96 21.37 -0.89
N ARG A 133 4.64 22.18 0.13
CA ARG A 133 4.44 21.68 1.49
C ARG A 133 3.23 20.74 1.56
N ALA A 134 2.13 21.06 0.88
CA ALA A 134 0.99 20.15 0.72
C ALA A 134 1.32 18.86 -0.06
N MET A 135 2.32 18.88 -0.94
CA MET A 135 2.81 17.67 -1.62
C MET A 135 3.65 16.78 -0.71
N ILE A 136 4.40 17.33 0.23
CA ILE A 136 5.34 16.55 1.06
C ILE A 136 4.71 16.13 2.38
N GLU A 137 3.92 17.00 3.01
CA GLU A 137 3.33 16.74 4.31
C GLU A 137 2.20 15.71 4.22
N VAL A 138 2.26 14.72 5.11
CA VAL A 138 1.09 13.92 5.47
C VAL A 138 0.09 14.88 6.11
N PRO A 139 -1.21 14.82 5.81
CA PRO A 139 -2.21 15.59 6.55
C PRO A 139 -2.24 15.16 8.02
N VAL A 140 -1.34 15.70 8.84
CA VAL A 140 -1.26 15.44 10.29
C VAL A 140 -2.41 16.16 11.02
N GLU A 141 -3.01 17.18 10.40
CA GLU A 141 -4.09 18.00 10.97
C GLU A 141 -5.49 17.35 10.89
N THR A 142 -5.59 16.02 10.98
CA THR A 142 -6.88 15.39 11.24
C THR A 142 -7.01 15.18 12.75
N SER A 143 -7.97 15.88 13.39
CA SER A 143 -8.32 15.70 14.82
C SER A 143 -8.76 14.28 15.18
N MET A 144 -8.93 13.44 14.17
CA MET A 144 -9.24 12.02 14.28
C MET A 144 -8.06 11.23 14.86
N SER A 145 -8.39 10.33 15.78
CA SER A 145 -7.49 9.30 16.27
C SER A 145 -7.06 8.34 15.14
N ARG A 146 -5.97 7.60 15.37
CA ARG A 146 -5.49 6.56 14.44
C ARG A 146 -6.63 5.63 13.99
N ASP A 147 -7.41 5.14 14.93
CA ASP A 147 -8.44 4.12 14.65
C ASP A 147 -9.59 4.70 13.84
N GLU A 148 -9.99 5.95 14.10
CA GLU A 148 -11.00 6.66 13.32
C GLU A 148 -10.53 6.91 11.87
N VAL A 149 -9.28 7.34 11.68
CA VAL A 149 -8.75 7.58 10.32
C VAL A 149 -8.65 6.28 9.54
N VAL A 150 -8.14 5.20 10.15
CA VAL A 150 -8.06 3.91 9.46
C VAL A 150 -9.45 3.37 9.16
N ALA A 151 -10.41 3.50 10.08
CA ALA A 151 -11.80 3.10 9.83
C ALA A 151 -12.44 3.90 8.67
N ALA A 152 -12.18 5.21 8.58
CA ALA A 152 -12.64 6.03 7.47
C ALA A 152 -12.00 5.63 6.13
N ALA A 153 -10.70 5.34 6.11
CA ALA A 153 -10.02 4.83 4.91
C ALA A 153 -10.56 3.47 4.46
N VAL A 154 -10.89 2.58 5.42
CA VAL A 154 -11.56 1.31 5.14
C VAL A 154 -12.95 1.56 4.53
N ALA A 155 -13.74 2.48 5.09
CA ALA A 155 -15.05 2.80 4.57
C ALA A 155 -14.98 3.29 3.10
N LEU A 156 -14.06 4.20 2.79
CA LEU A 156 -13.80 4.65 1.42
C LEU A 156 -13.43 3.48 0.50
N THR A 157 -12.56 2.58 0.96
CA THR A 157 -12.17 1.39 0.18
C THR A 157 -13.38 0.50 -0.12
N LEU A 158 -14.24 0.26 0.86
CA LEU A 158 -15.39 -0.63 0.72
C LEU A 158 -16.55 -0.01 -0.05
N GLU A 159 -16.60 1.31 -0.17
CA GLU A 159 -17.59 2.04 -0.98
C GLU A 159 -17.38 1.79 -2.47
N VAL A 160 -16.12 1.71 -2.92
CA VAL A 160 -15.76 1.53 -4.34
C VAL A 160 -15.43 0.08 -4.71
N ALA A 161 -15.10 -0.77 -3.74
CA ALA A 161 -14.77 -2.17 -4.00
C ALA A 161 -16.02 -3.00 -4.39
N PRO A 162 -15.90 -3.96 -5.34
CA PRO A 162 -17.00 -4.86 -5.70
C PRO A 162 -17.61 -5.53 -4.47
N SER A 163 -18.94 -5.59 -4.36
CA SER A 163 -19.62 -6.06 -3.14
C SER A 163 -19.41 -7.55 -2.83
N ASP A 164 -19.11 -8.34 -3.86
CA ASP A 164 -18.90 -9.79 -3.82
C ASP A 164 -17.43 -10.19 -3.63
N ALA A 165 -16.48 -9.24 -3.64
CA ALA A 165 -15.09 -9.56 -3.39
C ALA A 165 -14.90 -10.12 -1.98
N ARG A 166 -14.10 -11.17 -1.85
CA ARG A 166 -13.74 -11.74 -0.56
C ARG A 166 -12.81 -10.78 0.17
N LEU A 167 -13.08 -10.56 1.45
CA LEU A 167 -12.35 -9.58 2.24
C LEU A 167 -11.49 -10.23 3.32
N ILE A 168 -10.20 -9.91 3.33
CA ILE A 168 -9.29 -10.24 4.42
C ILE A 168 -8.66 -8.98 5.01
N SER A 169 -8.71 -8.84 6.32
CA SER A 169 -8.03 -7.79 7.06
C SER A 169 -6.82 -8.36 7.80
N LEU A 170 -5.66 -7.77 7.48
CA LEU A 170 -4.40 -8.00 8.19
C LEU A 170 -4.14 -6.89 9.21
N MET A 171 -5.04 -5.91 9.35
CA MET A 171 -4.88 -4.75 10.23
C MET A 171 -5.03 -5.12 11.72
N ARG A 172 -4.54 -4.26 12.62
CA ARG A 172 -4.67 -4.45 14.08
C ARG A 172 -5.43 -3.31 14.72
N GLY A 173 -6.38 -3.66 15.59
CA GLY A 173 -7.14 -2.73 16.43
C GLY A 173 -8.27 -1.99 15.70
N VAL A 174 -8.57 -2.35 14.45
CA VAL A 174 -9.63 -1.70 13.66
C VAL A 174 -10.69 -2.73 13.33
N ALA A 175 -11.91 -2.48 13.80
CA ALA A 175 -13.07 -3.29 13.45
C ALA A 175 -13.49 -2.98 12.01
N LEU A 176 -13.77 -4.03 11.24
CA LEU A 176 -14.38 -3.86 9.92
C LEU A 176 -15.89 -3.65 10.06
N PRO A 177 -16.53 -2.93 9.12
CA PRO A 177 -17.98 -2.80 9.08
C PRO A 177 -18.67 -4.17 9.00
N ALA A 178 -19.70 -4.38 9.84
CA ALA A 178 -20.46 -5.65 9.88
C ALA A 178 -21.30 -5.91 8.61
N SER A 179 -21.39 -4.94 7.69
CA SER A 179 -22.12 -5.05 6.43
C SER A 179 -21.51 -6.04 5.44
N ARG A 180 -20.27 -6.50 5.67
CA ARG A 180 -19.55 -7.36 4.75
C ARG A 180 -18.85 -8.50 5.50
N GLU A 181 -19.04 -9.72 5.01
CA GLU A 181 -18.32 -10.88 5.53
C GLU A 181 -16.81 -10.68 5.32
N SER A 182 -16.04 -10.85 6.38
CA SER A 182 -14.60 -10.62 6.35
C SER A 182 -13.86 -11.60 7.23
N THR A 183 -12.66 -11.96 6.80
CA THR A 183 -11.71 -12.74 7.60
C THR A 183 -10.72 -11.79 8.24
N HIS A 184 -10.56 -11.85 9.56
CA HIS A 184 -9.46 -11.17 10.25
C HIS A 184 -8.34 -12.16 10.49
N LEU A 185 -7.12 -11.82 10.05
CA LEU A 185 -5.92 -12.58 10.39
C LEU A 185 -4.98 -11.73 11.23
N ALA A 186 -4.64 -12.23 12.41
CA ALA A 186 -3.59 -11.67 13.27
C ALA A 186 -2.18 -12.03 12.74
N TRP A 187 -1.93 -11.78 11.46
CA TRP A 187 -0.69 -12.08 10.75
C TRP A 187 -0.29 -10.88 9.87
N PRO A 188 1.01 -10.62 9.67
CA PRO A 188 2.17 -11.23 10.34
C PRO A 188 2.31 -10.75 11.80
N ALA A 189 3.23 -11.34 12.56
CA ALA A 189 3.50 -10.94 13.93
C ALA A 189 3.85 -9.44 14.03
N PRO A 190 3.55 -8.77 15.16
CA PRO A 190 3.94 -7.39 15.35
C PRO A 190 5.46 -7.24 15.36
N LEU A 191 5.94 -6.17 14.74
CA LEU A 191 7.34 -5.76 14.83
C LEU A 191 7.51 -4.81 16.02
N ASP A 192 8.64 -4.93 16.71
CA ASP A 192 9.06 -3.90 17.65
C ASP A 192 9.53 -2.65 16.89
N HIS A 193 9.68 -1.54 17.62
CA HIS A 193 10.05 -0.25 17.03
C HIS A 193 11.44 -0.29 16.38
N ALA A 194 12.39 -1.02 16.98
CA ALA A 194 13.75 -1.15 16.46
C ALA A 194 13.73 -1.85 15.10
N THR A 195 13.06 -2.99 15.01
CA THR A 195 12.91 -3.78 13.78
C THR A 195 12.16 -2.99 12.72
N MET A 196 11.07 -2.30 13.09
CA MET A 196 10.27 -1.50 12.16
C MET A 196 11.10 -0.40 11.47
N SER A 197 12.05 0.20 12.19
CA SER A 197 12.96 1.21 11.62
C SER A 197 13.97 0.64 10.62
N LEU A 198 14.27 -0.66 10.70
CA LEU A 198 15.22 -1.34 9.83
C LEU A 198 14.57 -1.89 8.56
N VAL A 199 13.25 -2.11 8.55
CA VAL A 199 12.54 -2.71 7.40
C VAL A 199 12.78 -1.96 6.09
N PRO A 200 12.67 -0.62 6.00
CA PRO A 200 12.93 0.08 4.73
C PRO A 200 14.34 -0.20 4.18
N PHE A 201 15.36 -0.22 5.06
CA PHE A 201 16.73 -0.54 4.66
C PHE A 201 16.87 -1.99 4.22
N GLN A 202 16.19 -2.92 4.90
CA GLN A 202 16.17 -4.32 4.49
C GLN A 202 15.52 -4.51 3.12
N ILE A 203 14.42 -3.80 2.84
CA ILE A 203 13.78 -3.80 1.52
C ILE A 203 14.73 -3.29 0.46
N LEU A 204 15.43 -2.19 0.73
CA LEU A 204 16.43 -1.65 -0.20
C LEU A 204 17.55 -2.66 -0.46
N ARG A 205 18.08 -3.33 0.58
CA ARG A 205 19.10 -4.37 0.42
C ARG A 205 18.63 -5.54 -0.43
N TRP A 206 17.36 -5.94 -0.31
CA TRP A 206 16.78 -6.95 -1.21
C TRP A 206 16.73 -6.44 -2.66
N ILE A 207 16.21 -5.23 -2.87
CA ILE A 207 16.09 -4.61 -4.21
C ILE A 207 17.46 -4.45 -4.89
N THR A 208 18.48 -4.05 -4.14
CA THR A 208 19.86 -3.89 -4.65
C THR A 208 20.63 -5.21 -4.74
N LYS A 209 20.04 -6.33 -4.30
CA LYS A 209 20.65 -7.67 -4.24
C LYS A 209 21.86 -7.75 -3.28
N ASP A 210 21.90 -6.87 -2.28
CA ASP A 210 22.87 -6.87 -1.17
C ASP A 210 22.48 -7.82 -0.02
N ASP A 211 21.30 -8.44 -0.11
CA ASP A 211 20.85 -9.50 0.78
C ASP A 211 20.00 -10.54 0.04
N ARG A 212 19.87 -11.70 0.68
CA ARG A 212 19.18 -12.88 0.18
C ARG A 212 17.67 -12.81 0.41
N LEU A 213 16.88 -13.26 -0.57
CA LEU A 213 15.41 -13.26 -0.55
C LEU A 213 14.82 -14.56 0.01
N GLU A 214 15.62 -15.62 0.10
CA GLU A 214 15.16 -16.98 0.35
C GLU A 214 14.35 -17.09 1.64
N GLY A 215 14.82 -16.45 2.73
CA GLY A 215 14.08 -16.46 3.99
C GLY A 215 12.71 -15.75 3.92
N LEU A 216 12.60 -14.70 3.09
CA LEU A 216 11.33 -13.99 2.87
C LEU A 216 10.38 -14.84 2.01
N VAL A 217 10.90 -15.47 0.95
CA VAL A 217 10.13 -16.36 0.06
C VAL A 217 9.64 -17.60 0.82
N GLU A 218 10.51 -18.25 1.60
CA GLU A 218 10.15 -19.40 2.45
C GLU A 218 9.03 -19.04 3.44
N ALA A 219 9.08 -17.85 4.04
CA ALA A 219 8.01 -17.35 4.91
C ALA A 219 6.69 -17.10 4.14
N GLY A 220 6.78 -16.74 2.86
CA GLY A 220 5.63 -16.58 1.96
C GLY A 220 4.95 -17.89 1.57
N GLN A 221 5.68 -19.01 1.55
CA GLN A 221 5.14 -20.31 1.12
C GLN A 221 4.21 -20.95 2.14
N LYS A 222 4.36 -20.66 3.44
CA LYS A 222 3.61 -21.32 4.51
C LYS A 222 3.14 -20.31 5.55
N ASN A 223 1.91 -19.83 5.40
CA ASN A 223 1.27 -18.95 6.37
C ASN A 223 -0.25 -18.93 6.21
N ALA A 224 -0.96 -18.37 7.20
CA ALA A 224 -2.42 -18.33 7.20
C ALA A 224 -3.02 -17.48 6.07
N PHE A 225 -2.29 -16.49 5.54
CA PHE A 225 -2.74 -15.71 4.40
C PHE A 225 -2.70 -16.55 3.12
N ARG A 226 -1.69 -17.42 2.98
CA ARG A 226 -1.62 -18.41 1.91
C ARG A 226 -2.81 -19.37 1.95
N ASP A 227 -3.12 -19.91 3.12
CA ASP A 227 -4.25 -20.83 3.29
C ASP A 227 -5.57 -20.15 2.88
N TRP A 228 -5.73 -18.86 3.18
CA TRP A 228 -6.90 -18.09 2.76
C TRP A 228 -6.98 -17.92 1.24
N LEU A 229 -5.86 -17.68 0.55
CA LEU A 229 -5.83 -17.57 -0.92
C LEU A 229 -6.20 -18.87 -1.64
N GLU A 230 -6.02 -20.03 -1.01
CA GLU A 230 -6.30 -21.35 -1.62
C GLU A 230 -7.75 -21.82 -1.47
N ILE A 231 -8.53 -21.15 -0.62
CA ILE A 231 -10.00 -21.28 -0.59
C ILE A 231 -10.56 -20.73 -1.91
#